data_AF-A0A3L7MZ83-F1
#
_entry.id   AF-A0A3L7MZ83-F1
#
_cell.length_a   1.000
_cell.length_b   1.000
_cell.length_c   1.000
_cell.angle_alpha   90.00
_cell.angle_beta   90.00
_cell.angle_gamma   90.00
#
_symmetry.space_group_name_H-M   'P 1'
#
loop_
_entity.id
_entity.type
_entity.pdbx_description
1 polymer ?
#
loop_
_entity_poly.entity_id
_entity_poly.type
_entity_poly.pdbx_seq_one_letter_code
_entity_poly.pdbx_strand_id
1 'polypeptide(L)'
;MKATMNATTKTSLNFLGLSLATCIAFVGAMTIATPASFARQDSGNKTDESKPQNGDSKGGDSTGGDSKIETKKDKEKAGTRAAKEERDAAKAKAKWFAKLDKDDRAAVDAAVGYAAPAIPAGVEFLNANFKDMKDLRGKVVVIEAFTSKSVGGLVAVVKAQAAVTETKLGADDIIIIAVHTPEAADKAKAAIEKRKLELPILIDSDGAYSDALGAYRNSIAYIVDRQGNLRYGGLSEEGITSAAKELAAEKYDASIEPKKRDEKVIEATVVFPEFTAAVGSAADLRGKPGPEPAIEKWWNFEPKTQGKLMVFDFWATWCGPCRAAIPHMNEIAKAYPDDVACMGISDETNSNFNDGVLKHRISKSDFAYAVGIDPQSRMKNVFQIRGIPHVAIMSADKIVRWQGHPMSLTPDIMTQLVTANRALLAKNGGGGPANRWAKSKR
;
A
#
# COMPACT_ATOMS: atom_id res chain seq x y z
N MET A 1 38.81 46.33 16.45
CA MET A 1 40.15 45.94 16.96
C MET A 1 40.02 44.49 17.43
N LYS A 2 40.52 43.50 16.67
CA LYS A 2 41.86 42.85 16.81
C LYS A 2 42.15 42.51 18.29
N ALA A 3 42.46 41.29 18.72
CA ALA A 3 42.89 40.08 18.02
C ALA A 3 42.96 38.87 19.00
N THR A 4 42.90 37.63 18.45
CA THR A 4 43.73 36.40 18.73
C THR A 4 43.86 35.85 20.18
N MET A 5 43.95 34.54 20.49
CA MET A 5 44.38 33.35 19.73
C MET A 5 44.08 32.02 20.49
N ASN A 6 43.76 30.97 19.72
CA ASN A 6 44.14 29.52 19.75
C ASN A 6 44.42 28.73 21.05
N ALA A 7 43.83 27.51 21.14
CA ALA A 7 44.48 26.20 20.87
C ALA A 7 43.51 25.02 21.19
N THR A 8 43.09 24.18 20.23
CA THR A 8 43.68 22.91 19.74
C THR A 8 43.49 21.68 20.65
N THR A 9 42.63 20.74 20.25
CA THR A 9 42.96 19.29 20.31
C THR A 9 42.11 18.51 19.30
N LYS A 10 42.80 17.94 18.31
CA LYS A 10 42.29 16.94 17.35
C LYS A 10 42.54 15.55 17.94
N THR A 11 41.60 14.63 17.78
CA THR A 11 41.88 13.20 17.87
C THR A 11 41.37 12.51 16.61
N SER A 12 42.31 12.11 15.78
CA SER A 12 42.16 11.26 14.60
C SER A 12 42.27 9.80 15.01
N LEU A 13 41.39 8.92 14.51
CA LEU A 13 41.63 7.48 14.47
C LEU A 13 41.57 7.03 13.00
N ASN A 14 42.75 6.74 12.45
CA ASN A 14 42.96 5.97 11.23
C ASN A 14 43.09 4.50 11.64
N PHE A 15 42.41 3.58 10.94
CA PHE A 15 42.88 2.20 10.81
C PHE A 15 42.76 1.75 9.35
N LEU A 16 43.85 1.12 8.91
CA LEU A 16 44.19 0.52 7.62
C LEU A 16 43.02 -0.28 7.01
N GLY A 17 42.78 -0.37 5.69
CA GLY A 17 43.70 -0.24 4.56
C GLY A 17 44.36 -1.59 4.23
N LEU A 18 43.65 -2.53 3.58
CA LEU A 18 44.26 -3.65 2.86
C LEU A 18 43.46 -3.98 1.59
N SER A 19 44.13 -3.84 0.45
CA SER A 19 43.71 -4.29 -0.88
C SER A 19 44.89 -5.00 -1.53
N LEU A 20 44.67 -6.18 -2.10
CA LEU A 20 45.38 -6.83 -3.22
C LEU A 20 44.61 -8.13 -3.52
N ALA A 21 43.86 -8.24 -4.61
CA ALA A 21 44.26 -8.65 -5.96
C ALA A 21 44.53 -10.17 -6.15
N THR A 22 43.64 -10.77 -6.96
CA THR A 22 43.89 -11.79 -8.00
C THR A 22 44.34 -13.22 -7.62
N CYS A 23 43.49 -14.21 -7.92
CA CYS A 23 43.92 -15.51 -8.46
C CYS A 23 42.80 -16.12 -9.34
N ILE A 24 43.21 -16.61 -10.51
CA ILE A 24 42.41 -17.14 -11.63
C ILE A 24 42.35 -18.68 -11.55
N ALA A 25 41.19 -19.23 -11.92
CA ALA A 25 40.86 -20.56 -12.46
C ALA A 25 41.24 -21.84 -11.70
N PHE A 26 40.25 -22.74 -11.52
CA PHE A 26 40.35 -24.11 -12.06
C PHE A 26 38.96 -24.70 -12.35
N VAL A 27 38.92 -25.44 -13.46
CA VAL A 27 37.79 -26.11 -14.12
C VAL A 27 37.36 -27.35 -13.35
N GLY A 28 36.06 -27.69 -13.36
CA GLY A 28 35.55 -28.96 -12.86
C GLY A 28 34.13 -29.24 -13.34
N ALA A 29 33.99 -29.70 -14.58
CA ALA A 29 32.78 -30.32 -15.09
C ALA A 29 32.59 -31.69 -14.43
N MET A 30 31.36 -32.03 -14.01
CA MET A 30 31.02 -33.38 -13.57
C MET A 30 29.72 -33.83 -14.24
N THR A 31 29.90 -34.60 -15.31
CA THR A 31 28.89 -35.33 -16.07
C THR A 31 28.85 -36.75 -15.55
N ILE A 32 27.71 -37.24 -15.05
CA ILE A 32 27.48 -38.68 -14.79
C ILE A 32 25.98 -38.93 -15.07
N ALA A 33 25.63 -39.42 -16.25
CA ALA A 33 25.51 -40.83 -16.68
C ALA A 33 24.08 -41.39 -16.49
N THR A 34 23.40 -41.57 -17.61
CA THR A 34 22.29 -42.51 -17.83
C THR A 34 22.75 -43.96 -17.62
N PRO A 35 21.89 -44.86 -17.11
CA PRO A 35 21.96 -46.27 -17.45
C PRO A 35 20.83 -46.66 -18.41
N ALA A 36 21.23 -47.44 -19.41
CA ALA A 36 20.37 -48.13 -20.35
C ALA A 36 19.80 -49.42 -19.73
N SER A 37 18.55 -49.71 -20.12
CA SER A 37 17.97 -51.00 -20.49
C SER A 37 18.33 -52.27 -19.69
N PHE A 38 17.30 -52.90 -19.11
CA PHE A 38 17.22 -54.35 -19.04
C PHE A 38 15.79 -54.82 -19.29
N ALA A 39 15.65 -55.71 -20.27
CA ALA A 39 14.41 -56.32 -20.71
C ALA A 39 13.96 -57.45 -19.77
N ARG A 40 12.65 -57.70 -19.71
CA ARG A 40 12.12 -59.05 -19.45
C ARG A 40 10.76 -59.23 -20.16
N GLN A 41 10.71 -60.23 -21.03
CA GLN A 41 9.52 -60.94 -21.55
C GLN A 41 8.67 -61.47 -20.37
N ASP A 42 7.38 -61.81 -20.46
CA ASP A 42 6.72 -62.54 -21.54
C ASP A 42 5.18 -62.61 -21.35
N SER A 43 4.52 -63.09 -22.41
CA SER A 43 3.21 -63.77 -22.50
C SER A 43 1.92 -62.95 -22.64
N GLY A 44 1.13 -63.24 -23.70
CA GLY A 44 -0.27 -62.78 -23.73
C GLY A 44 -1.13 -62.79 -25.01
N ASN A 45 -0.74 -63.41 -26.13
CA ASN A 45 -1.63 -64.11 -27.10
C ASN A 45 -2.84 -63.40 -27.79
N LYS A 46 -2.79 -63.35 -29.14
CA LYS A 46 -3.86 -63.56 -30.18
C LYS A 46 -5.04 -62.55 -30.25
N THR A 47 -5.60 -62.14 -31.40
CA THR A 47 -5.78 -62.66 -32.79
C THR A 47 -5.96 -61.44 -33.74
N ASP A 48 -5.30 -61.35 -34.89
CA ASP A 48 -5.65 -61.91 -36.22
C ASP A 48 -6.62 -61.01 -37.04
N GLU A 49 -6.13 -60.35 -38.10
CA GLU A 49 -6.36 -60.72 -39.52
C GLU A 49 -6.33 -59.53 -40.51
N SER A 50 -5.62 -59.79 -41.62
CA SER A 50 -5.78 -59.27 -43.00
C SER A 50 -5.10 -57.96 -43.47
N LYS A 51 -4.09 -58.18 -44.32
CA LYS A 51 -3.43 -57.29 -45.31
C LYS A 51 -4.17 -57.44 -46.67
N PRO A 52 -3.95 -56.62 -47.72
CA PRO A 52 -2.70 -56.60 -48.54
C PRO A 52 -2.20 -55.16 -48.86
N GLN A 53 -0.88 -54.86 -48.92
CA GLN A 53 0.05 -54.92 -50.09
C GLN A 53 -0.49 -54.22 -51.35
N ASN A 54 0.24 -53.43 -52.16
CA ASN A 54 1.66 -53.06 -52.35
C ASN A 54 1.66 -51.79 -53.25
N GLY A 55 2.77 -51.05 -53.37
CA GLY A 55 2.94 -50.13 -54.50
C GLY A 55 4.02 -49.07 -54.33
N ASP A 56 5.21 -49.38 -54.80
CA ASP A 56 6.46 -48.63 -54.66
C ASP A 56 6.57 -47.30 -55.46
N SER A 57 7.50 -46.48 -54.95
CA SER A 57 8.61 -45.83 -55.68
C SER A 57 8.53 -44.35 -56.12
N LYS A 58 9.45 -43.61 -55.46
CA LYS A 58 10.50 -42.71 -56.01
C LYS A 58 10.13 -41.37 -56.66
N GLY A 59 10.63 -40.32 -56.00
CA GLY A 59 11.64 -39.42 -56.58
C GLY A 59 11.15 -38.06 -57.05
N GLY A 60 11.71 -36.98 -56.47
CA GLY A 60 11.54 -35.63 -56.98
C GLY A 60 11.93 -34.56 -55.97
N ASP A 61 13.22 -34.22 -55.96
CA ASP A 61 13.78 -33.01 -55.35
C ASP A 61 13.22 -31.77 -56.08
N SER A 62 12.63 -30.83 -55.34
CA SER A 62 12.51 -29.44 -55.82
C SER A 62 12.39 -28.48 -54.64
N THR A 63 13.38 -27.60 -54.57
CA THR A 63 13.43 -26.39 -53.78
C THR A 63 12.35 -25.42 -54.29
N GLY A 64 11.31 -25.20 -53.50
CA GLY A 64 10.24 -24.24 -53.77
C GLY A 64 9.88 -23.49 -52.50
N GLY A 65 10.20 -22.21 -52.45
CA GLY A 65 9.80 -21.33 -51.36
C GLY A 65 8.28 -21.13 -51.37
N ASP A 66 7.60 -21.74 -50.39
CA ASP A 66 6.19 -21.49 -50.11
C ASP A 66 6.00 -20.09 -49.52
N SER A 67 5.88 -19.09 -50.39
CA SER A 67 5.19 -17.86 -50.03
C SER A 67 3.68 -18.16 -50.02
N LYS A 68 3.13 -18.44 -48.83
CA LYS A 68 1.68 -18.50 -48.63
C LYS A 68 1.07 -17.17 -49.07
N ILE A 69 0.43 -17.15 -50.23
CA ILE A 69 -0.44 -16.06 -50.65
C ILE A 69 -1.69 -16.15 -49.77
N GLU A 70 -1.72 -15.34 -48.71
CA GLU A 70 -2.92 -15.17 -47.88
C GLU A 70 -4.08 -14.71 -48.76
N THR A 71 -5.12 -15.53 -48.85
CA THR A 71 -6.29 -15.19 -49.66
C THR A 71 -7.08 -14.05 -49.01
N LYS A 72 -7.80 -13.25 -49.80
CA LYS A 72 -8.64 -12.15 -49.31
C LYS A 72 -9.63 -12.61 -48.22
N LYS A 73 -10.08 -13.87 -48.31
CA LYS A 73 -10.98 -14.52 -47.35
C LYS A 73 -10.28 -14.88 -46.03
N ASP A 74 -9.00 -15.25 -46.06
CA ASP A 74 -8.19 -15.51 -44.87
C ASP A 74 -7.88 -14.22 -44.11
N LYS A 75 -7.60 -13.13 -44.82
CA LYS A 75 -7.42 -11.79 -44.22
C LYS A 75 -8.70 -11.25 -43.59
N GLU A 76 -9.85 -11.48 -44.22
CA GLU A 76 -11.17 -11.06 -43.70
C GLU A 76 -11.59 -11.90 -42.48
N LYS A 77 -11.28 -13.20 -42.47
CA LYS A 77 -11.52 -14.10 -41.33
C LYS A 77 -10.56 -13.84 -40.16
N ALA A 78 -9.32 -13.44 -40.44
CA ALA A 78 -8.36 -12.98 -39.44
C ALA A 78 -8.78 -11.62 -38.85
N GLY A 79 -9.23 -10.67 -39.67
CA GLY A 79 -9.73 -9.36 -39.22
C GLY A 79 -10.98 -9.46 -38.34
N THR A 80 -11.93 -10.34 -38.69
CA THR A 80 -13.13 -10.60 -37.87
C THR A 80 -12.81 -11.32 -36.56
N ARG A 81 -11.78 -12.17 -36.54
CA ARG A 81 -11.29 -12.81 -35.31
C ARG A 81 -10.57 -11.82 -34.39
N ALA A 82 -9.67 -11.00 -34.93
CA ALA A 82 -8.96 -9.97 -34.17
C ALA A 82 -9.95 -8.95 -33.54
N ALA A 83 -10.94 -8.48 -34.31
CA ALA A 83 -11.97 -7.57 -33.80
C ALA A 83 -12.86 -8.22 -32.73
N LYS A 84 -13.10 -9.53 -32.81
CA LYS A 84 -13.82 -10.27 -31.76
C LYS A 84 -12.99 -10.38 -30.49
N GLU A 85 -11.72 -10.74 -30.61
CA GLU A 85 -10.77 -10.86 -29.49
C GLU A 85 -10.60 -9.50 -28.77
N GLU A 86 -10.50 -8.40 -29.51
CA GLU A 86 -10.44 -7.03 -28.97
C GLU A 86 -11.73 -6.64 -28.22
N ARG A 87 -12.90 -6.93 -28.80
CA ARG A 87 -14.19 -6.66 -28.16
C ARG A 87 -14.39 -7.49 -26.89
N ASP A 88 -14.01 -8.76 -26.91
CA ASP A 88 -14.16 -9.65 -25.77
C ASP A 88 -13.19 -9.25 -24.65
N ALA A 89 -11.97 -8.81 -24.98
CA ALA A 89 -11.04 -8.21 -24.03
C ALA A 89 -11.58 -6.91 -23.41
N ALA A 90 -12.13 -5.99 -24.21
CA ALA A 90 -12.75 -4.75 -23.70
C ALA A 90 -13.92 -5.05 -22.73
N LYS A 91 -14.74 -6.07 -23.05
CA LYS A 91 -15.80 -6.54 -22.15
C LYS A 91 -15.25 -7.14 -20.86
N ALA A 92 -14.15 -7.90 -20.93
CA ALA A 92 -13.50 -8.47 -19.74
C ALA A 92 -12.96 -7.37 -18.81
N LYS A 93 -12.26 -6.36 -19.38
CA LYS A 93 -11.79 -5.16 -18.66
C LYS A 93 -12.96 -4.47 -17.93
N ALA A 94 -14.04 -4.14 -18.65
CA ALA A 94 -15.20 -3.45 -18.08
C ALA A 94 -15.96 -4.28 -17.03
N LYS A 95 -16.12 -5.58 -17.25
CA LYS A 95 -16.83 -6.48 -16.34
C LYS A 95 -16.12 -6.62 -14.99
N TRP A 96 -14.79 -6.73 -14.99
CA TRP A 96 -14.03 -6.83 -13.74
C TRP A 96 -13.99 -5.50 -13.01
N PHE A 97 -13.78 -4.40 -13.73
CA PHE A 97 -13.83 -3.06 -13.17
C PHE A 97 -15.15 -2.75 -12.44
N ALA A 98 -16.27 -3.19 -13.01
CA ALA A 98 -17.59 -3.07 -12.39
C ALA A 98 -17.77 -3.88 -11.09
N LYS A 99 -16.94 -4.91 -10.86
CA LYS A 99 -16.96 -5.71 -9.62
C LYS A 99 -16.18 -5.07 -8.47
N LEU A 100 -15.32 -4.08 -8.76
CA LEU A 100 -14.64 -3.33 -7.71
C LEU A 100 -15.68 -2.64 -6.83
N ASP A 101 -15.34 -2.49 -5.55
CA ASP A 101 -16.15 -1.69 -4.64
C ASP A 101 -16.16 -0.22 -5.11
N LYS A 102 -17.12 0.56 -4.60
CA LYS A 102 -17.32 1.93 -5.05
C LYS A 102 -16.08 2.81 -4.86
N ASP A 103 -15.34 2.58 -3.78
CA ASP A 103 -14.19 3.39 -3.40
C ASP A 103 -12.96 2.99 -4.20
N ASP A 104 -12.72 1.68 -4.36
CA ASP A 104 -11.66 1.12 -5.21
C ASP A 104 -11.81 1.60 -6.66
N ARG A 105 -13.04 1.56 -7.18
CA ARG A 105 -13.36 2.03 -8.53
C ARG A 105 -13.06 3.52 -8.69
N ALA A 106 -13.52 4.35 -7.75
CA ALA A 106 -13.28 5.80 -7.77
C ALA A 106 -11.78 6.13 -7.70
N ALA A 107 -11.01 5.38 -6.92
CA ALA A 107 -9.57 5.57 -6.81
C ALA A 107 -8.86 5.24 -8.13
N VAL A 108 -9.21 4.12 -8.78
CA VAL A 108 -8.67 3.76 -10.10
C VAL A 108 -9.04 4.79 -11.16
N ASP A 109 -10.33 5.19 -11.24
CA ASP A 109 -10.81 6.20 -12.20
C ASP A 109 -10.04 7.52 -12.06
N ALA A 110 -9.70 7.90 -10.83
CA ALA A 110 -8.97 9.12 -10.53
C ALA A 110 -7.46 9.04 -10.82
N ALA A 111 -6.90 7.84 -10.98
CA ALA A 111 -5.47 7.58 -11.18
C ALA A 111 -5.13 7.27 -12.64
N VAL A 112 -6.04 6.64 -13.39
CA VAL A 112 -5.84 6.31 -14.81
C VAL A 112 -5.58 7.57 -15.64
N GLY A 113 -4.57 7.49 -16.51
CA GLY A 113 -4.12 8.55 -17.40
C GLY A 113 -3.04 9.46 -16.81
N TYR A 114 -2.59 9.22 -15.57
CA TYR A 114 -1.52 9.97 -14.92
C TYR A 114 -0.33 9.08 -14.59
N ALA A 115 0.80 9.70 -14.23
CA ALA A 115 2.00 9.02 -13.77
C ALA A 115 1.67 8.01 -12.66
N ALA A 116 2.24 6.81 -12.74
CA ALA A 116 2.16 5.85 -11.65
C ALA A 116 2.73 6.46 -10.36
N PRO A 117 2.13 6.19 -9.19
CA PRO A 117 2.62 6.77 -7.94
C PRO A 117 4.07 6.39 -7.66
N ALA A 118 4.83 7.32 -7.08
CA ALA A 118 6.19 7.04 -6.63
C ALA A 118 6.17 5.99 -5.51
N ILE A 119 7.15 5.10 -5.50
CA ILE A 119 7.30 4.10 -4.43
C ILE A 119 7.82 4.80 -3.17
N PRO A 120 7.09 4.78 -2.04
CA PRO A 120 7.53 5.41 -0.79
C PRO A 120 8.78 4.75 -0.21
N ALA A 121 9.58 5.53 0.53
CA ALA A 121 10.82 5.05 1.16
C ALA A 121 10.60 3.96 2.24
N GLY A 122 9.38 3.85 2.78
CA GLY A 122 9.02 2.84 3.79
C GLY A 122 8.73 1.45 3.23
N VAL A 123 8.66 1.29 1.90
CA VAL A 123 8.38 0.00 1.25
C VAL A 123 9.61 -0.90 1.30
N GLU A 124 9.43 -2.13 1.77
CA GLU A 124 10.47 -3.16 1.73
C GLU A 124 10.44 -3.93 0.40
N PHE A 125 11.61 -4.14 -0.21
CA PHE A 125 11.74 -4.83 -1.49
C PHE A 125 12.24 -6.26 -1.30
N LEU A 126 11.61 -7.20 -2.01
CA LEU A 126 12.04 -8.60 -2.14
C LEU A 126 12.18 -8.95 -3.62
N ASN A 127 13.25 -9.64 -3.99
CA ASN A 127 13.50 -10.12 -5.36
C ASN A 127 13.43 -9.01 -6.44
N ALA A 128 13.65 -7.75 -6.07
CA ALA A 128 13.56 -6.60 -6.96
C ALA A 128 14.95 -6.00 -7.23
N ASN A 129 15.21 -5.66 -8.49
CA ASN A 129 16.44 -5.01 -8.94
C ASN A 129 16.25 -3.53 -9.31
N PHE A 130 15.11 -2.94 -8.93
CA PHE A 130 14.76 -1.54 -9.08
C PHE A 130 14.42 -0.93 -7.73
N LYS A 131 14.39 0.40 -7.64
CA LYS A 131 14.00 1.12 -6.41
C LYS A 131 12.87 2.12 -6.63
N ASP A 132 12.61 2.51 -7.87
CA ASP A 132 11.68 3.57 -8.23
C ASP A 132 10.94 3.22 -9.53
N MET A 133 9.72 3.71 -9.71
CA MET A 133 8.94 3.51 -10.94
C MET A 133 9.67 4.07 -12.17
N LYS A 134 10.50 5.11 -12.00
CA LYS A 134 11.31 5.66 -13.10
C LYS A 134 12.33 4.65 -13.66
N ASP A 135 12.80 3.72 -12.82
CA ASP A 135 13.77 2.68 -13.23
C ASP A 135 13.12 1.65 -14.16
N LEU A 136 11.78 1.61 -14.19
CA LEU A 136 10.97 0.71 -14.99
C LEU A 136 10.45 1.34 -16.29
N ARG A 137 10.78 2.62 -16.56
CA ARG A 137 10.42 3.28 -17.82
C ARG A 137 11.00 2.52 -19.01
N GLY A 138 10.24 2.50 -20.10
CA GLY A 138 10.51 1.68 -21.26
C GLY A 138 9.92 0.27 -21.16
N LYS A 139 9.37 -0.16 -20.02
CA LYS A 139 8.65 -1.44 -19.87
C LYS A 139 7.18 -1.20 -19.54
N VAL A 140 6.33 -2.12 -19.96
CA VAL A 140 4.98 -2.24 -19.39
C VAL A 140 5.11 -2.81 -17.97
N VAL A 141 4.51 -2.15 -16.98
CA VAL A 141 4.56 -2.63 -15.59
C VAL A 141 3.17 -3.11 -15.18
N VAL A 142 3.05 -4.40 -14.87
CA VAL A 142 1.85 -4.96 -14.24
C VAL A 142 2.05 -4.95 -12.73
N ILE A 143 1.17 -4.26 -12.01
CA ILE A 143 1.21 -4.18 -10.54
C ILE A 143 0.04 -5.00 -10.00
N GLU A 144 0.32 -6.06 -9.24
CA GLU A 144 -0.70 -6.86 -8.57
C GLU A 144 -0.69 -6.55 -7.07
N ALA A 145 -1.70 -5.82 -6.58
CA ALA A 145 -1.88 -5.61 -5.16
C ALA A 145 -2.52 -6.84 -4.50
N PHE A 146 -1.99 -7.30 -3.36
CA PHE A 146 -2.49 -8.51 -2.70
C PHE A 146 -2.27 -8.51 -1.19
N THR A 147 -2.91 -9.48 -0.51
CA THR A 147 -2.66 -9.79 0.91
C THR A 147 -2.32 -11.27 1.07
N SER A 148 -1.49 -11.59 2.06
CA SER A 148 -1.16 -12.96 2.49
C SER A 148 -2.20 -13.53 3.47
N LYS A 149 -3.14 -12.72 3.96
CA LYS A 149 -4.18 -13.16 4.90
C LYS A 149 -5.16 -14.14 4.27
N SER A 150 -5.40 -14.03 2.96
CA SER A 150 -6.31 -14.91 2.23
C SER A 150 -5.58 -15.71 1.16
N VAL A 151 -6.04 -16.94 0.92
CA VAL A 151 -5.54 -17.75 -0.20
C VAL A 151 -5.83 -17.07 -1.53
N GLY A 152 -6.97 -16.36 -1.63
CA GLY A 152 -7.36 -15.62 -2.83
C GLY A 152 -6.32 -14.58 -3.25
N GLY A 153 -5.77 -13.82 -2.31
CA GLY A 153 -4.74 -12.81 -2.61
C GLY A 153 -3.45 -13.42 -3.17
N LEU A 154 -2.97 -14.51 -2.57
CA LEU A 154 -1.80 -15.24 -3.08
C LEU A 154 -2.07 -15.85 -4.47
N VAL A 155 -3.27 -16.37 -4.69
CA VAL A 155 -3.69 -16.94 -5.98
C VAL A 155 -3.81 -15.86 -7.05
N ALA A 156 -4.19 -14.63 -6.69
CA ALA A 156 -4.25 -13.50 -7.62
C ALA A 156 -2.86 -13.17 -8.20
N VAL A 157 -1.81 -13.18 -7.37
CA VAL A 157 -0.42 -12.99 -7.83
C VAL A 157 -0.01 -14.05 -8.85
N VAL A 158 -0.29 -15.33 -8.56
CA VAL A 158 0.03 -16.44 -9.49
C VAL A 158 -0.73 -16.29 -10.81
N LYS A 159 -2.00 -15.88 -10.75
CA LYS A 159 -2.83 -15.65 -11.94
C LYS A 159 -2.36 -14.48 -12.77
N ALA A 160 -2.00 -13.36 -12.14
CA ALA A 160 -1.43 -12.20 -12.82
C ALA A 160 -0.10 -12.56 -13.49
N GLN A 161 0.76 -13.35 -12.82
CA GLN A 161 2.01 -13.84 -13.40
C GLN A 161 1.75 -14.77 -14.61
N ALA A 162 0.76 -15.64 -14.53
CA ALA A 162 0.35 -16.50 -15.64
C ALA A 162 -0.17 -15.67 -16.84
N ALA A 163 -0.99 -14.65 -16.58
CA ALA A 163 -1.48 -13.72 -17.60
C ALA A 163 -0.32 -12.98 -18.30
N VAL A 164 0.65 -12.48 -17.53
CA VAL A 164 1.87 -11.86 -18.08
C VAL A 164 2.66 -12.86 -18.92
N THR A 165 2.79 -14.12 -18.49
CA THR A 165 3.47 -15.17 -19.27
C THR A 165 2.75 -15.45 -20.60
N GLU A 166 1.41 -15.44 -20.61
CA GLU A 166 0.60 -15.63 -21.81
C GLU A 166 0.76 -14.50 -22.84
N THR A 167 1.29 -13.34 -22.43
CA THR A 167 1.60 -12.25 -23.37
C THR A 167 2.67 -12.64 -24.38
N LYS A 168 3.60 -13.55 -23.98
CA LYS A 168 4.82 -13.91 -24.72
C LYS A 168 5.78 -12.72 -24.95
N LEU A 169 5.63 -11.64 -24.19
CA LEU A 169 6.54 -10.50 -24.20
C LEU A 169 7.84 -10.85 -23.45
N GLY A 170 8.96 -10.27 -23.90
CA GLY A 170 10.26 -10.47 -23.25
C GLY A 170 10.39 -9.68 -21.95
N ALA A 171 11.36 -10.05 -21.11
CA ALA A 171 11.66 -9.35 -19.85
C ALA A 171 12.07 -7.88 -20.05
N ASP A 172 12.46 -7.48 -21.27
CA ASP A 172 12.76 -6.09 -21.63
C ASP A 172 11.53 -5.26 -22.00
N ASP A 173 10.38 -5.92 -22.27
CA ASP A 173 9.14 -5.26 -22.65
C ASP A 173 8.11 -5.20 -21.52
N ILE A 174 8.15 -6.16 -20.60
CA ILE A 174 7.19 -6.26 -19.51
C ILE A 174 7.84 -6.71 -18.19
N ILE A 175 7.30 -6.22 -17.08
CA ILE A 175 7.60 -6.69 -15.73
C ILE A 175 6.30 -6.80 -14.93
N ILE A 176 6.20 -7.84 -14.12
CA ILE A 176 5.19 -7.93 -13.06
C ILE A 176 5.82 -7.65 -11.72
N ILE A 177 5.18 -6.79 -10.94
CA ILE A 177 5.53 -6.51 -9.55
C ILE A 177 4.31 -6.82 -8.69
N ALA A 178 4.51 -7.43 -7.52
CA ALA A 178 3.43 -7.64 -6.57
C ALA A 178 3.58 -6.72 -5.37
N VAL A 179 2.51 -6.03 -5.00
CA VAL A 179 2.47 -5.11 -3.85
C VAL A 179 1.69 -5.79 -2.73
N HIS A 180 2.40 -6.24 -1.71
CA HIS A 180 1.80 -6.80 -0.50
C HIS A 180 1.31 -5.64 0.37
N THR A 181 0.00 -5.65 0.61
CA THR A 181 -0.72 -4.64 1.39
C THR A 181 -0.52 -4.82 2.90
N PRO A 182 -0.83 -3.81 3.74
CA PRO A 182 -0.63 -3.90 5.20
C PRO A 182 -1.28 -5.09 5.91
N GLU A 183 -2.32 -5.70 5.34
CA GLU A 183 -3.02 -6.81 5.97
C GLU A 183 -2.17 -8.09 5.98
N ALA A 184 -1.81 -8.51 7.20
CA ALA A 184 -0.89 -9.62 7.49
C ALA A 184 0.54 -9.42 6.93
N ALA A 185 1.03 -8.18 6.88
CA ALA A 185 2.38 -7.84 6.45
C ALA A 185 3.47 -8.50 7.31
N ASP A 186 3.22 -8.69 8.61
CA ASP A 186 4.08 -9.41 9.55
C ASP A 186 4.34 -10.87 9.14
N LYS A 187 3.41 -11.47 8.39
CA LYS A 187 3.47 -12.85 7.90
C LYS A 187 3.77 -12.95 6.41
N ALA A 188 3.94 -11.82 5.72
CA ALA A 188 4.10 -11.76 4.27
C ALA A 188 5.27 -12.62 3.78
N LYS A 189 6.46 -12.43 4.35
CA LYS A 189 7.69 -13.14 3.96
C LYS A 189 7.55 -14.66 4.04
N ALA A 190 7.04 -15.17 5.16
CA ALA A 190 6.81 -16.59 5.35
C ALA A 190 5.79 -17.16 4.34
N ALA A 191 4.73 -16.40 4.02
CA ALA A 191 3.75 -16.81 3.02
C ALA A 191 4.33 -16.81 1.60
N ILE A 192 5.14 -15.81 1.26
CA ILE A 192 5.85 -15.65 -0.02
C ILE A 192 6.82 -16.81 -0.23
N GLU A 193 7.65 -17.11 0.77
CA GLU A 193 8.62 -18.22 0.74
C GLU A 193 7.92 -19.57 0.58
N LYS A 194 6.85 -19.82 1.37
CA LYS A 194 6.05 -21.05 1.28
C LYS A 194 5.44 -21.27 -0.11
N ARG A 195 5.12 -20.19 -0.83
CA ARG A 195 4.57 -20.24 -2.19
C ARG A 195 5.63 -20.16 -3.30
N LYS A 196 6.90 -19.96 -2.94
CA LYS A 196 8.03 -19.80 -3.88
C LYS A 196 7.77 -18.72 -4.92
N LEU A 197 7.27 -17.57 -4.47
CA LEU A 197 7.06 -16.42 -5.35
C LEU A 197 8.42 -15.73 -5.60
N GLU A 198 8.94 -15.86 -6.83
CA GLU A 198 10.26 -15.36 -7.23
C GLU A 198 10.21 -13.99 -7.93
N LEU A 199 9.02 -13.50 -8.29
CA LEU A 199 8.85 -12.17 -8.87
C LEU A 199 9.21 -11.04 -7.88
N PRO A 200 9.49 -9.82 -8.37
CA PRO A 200 9.66 -8.64 -7.52
C PRO A 200 8.43 -8.39 -6.65
N ILE A 201 8.64 -8.26 -5.33
CA ILE A 201 7.58 -8.01 -4.35
C ILE A 201 7.94 -6.80 -3.50
N LEU A 202 6.96 -5.92 -3.32
CA LEU A 202 7.02 -4.71 -2.49
C LEU A 202 6.13 -4.95 -1.27
N ILE A 203 6.69 -4.96 -0.07
CA ILE A 203 5.92 -5.05 1.19
C ILE A 203 5.65 -3.64 1.69
N ASP A 204 4.41 -3.20 1.50
CA ASP A 204 3.90 -1.89 1.90
C ASP A 204 3.22 -2.00 3.27
N SER A 205 4.03 -2.10 4.33
CA SER A 205 3.52 -2.38 5.69
C SER A 205 2.72 -1.24 6.32
N ASP A 206 2.95 0.00 5.88
CA ASP A 206 2.26 1.20 6.37
C ASP A 206 1.04 1.60 5.52
N GLY A 207 0.95 1.07 4.30
CA GLY A 207 -0.17 1.29 3.38
C GLY A 207 0.00 2.51 2.50
N ALA A 208 1.14 3.21 2.57
CA ALA A 208 1.34 4.46 1.83
C ALA A 208 1.31 4.22 0.32
N TYR A 209 1.92 3.13 -0.16
CA TYR A 209 1.92 2.84 -1.59
C TYR A 209 0.56 2.30 -2.06
N SER A 210 -0.06 1.45 -1.25
CA SER A 210 -1.38 0.88 -1.50
C SER A 210 -2.44 1.99 -1.54
N ASP A 211 -2.41 2.95 -0.61
CA ASP A 211 -3.27 4.13 -0.63
C ASP A 211 -3.03 4.96 -1.90
N ALA A 212 -1.78 5.13 -2.33
CA ALA A 212 -1.46 5.89 -3.53
C ALA A 212 -1.94 5.22 -4.83
N LEU A 213 -1.94 3.89 -4.86
CA LEU A 213 -2.51 3.08 -5.95
C LEU A 213 -4.04 3.01 -5.91
N GLY A 214 -4.67 3.28 -4.76
CA GLY A 214 -6.08 2.97 -4.52
C GLY A 214 -6.33 1.48 -4.26
N ALA A 215 -5.30 0.73 -3.84
CA ALA A 215 -5.37 -0.68 -3.52
C ALA A 215 -5.74 -0.90 -2.05
N TYR A 216 -6.82 -1.64 -1.82
CA TYR A 216 -7.34 -1.90 -0.48
C TYR A 216 -7.54 -3.41 -0.26
N ARG A 217 -8.71 -3.84 0.23
CA ARG A 217 -8.89 -5.20 0.78
C ARG A 217 -8.91 -6.31 -0.27
N ASN A 218 -9.32 -5.98 -1.49
CA ASN A 218 -9.34 -6.94 -2.58
C ASN A 218 -8.06 -6.86 -3.39
N SER A 219 -7.66 -7.97 -3.99
CA SER A 219 -6.61 -7.95 -4.99
C SER A 219 -7.06 -7.16 -6.21
N ILE A 220 -6.19 -6.26 -6.67
CA ILE A 220 -6.43 -5.39 -7.82
C ILE A 220 -5.17 -5.37 -8.68
N ALA A 221 -5.35 -5.69 -9.95
CA ALA A 221 -4.33 -5.56 -10.99
C ALA A 221 -4.37 -4.16 -11.60
N TYR A 222 -3.20 -3.55 -11.74
CA TYR A 222 -2.97 -2.30 -12.44
C TYR A 222 -1.96 -2.51 -13.56
N ILE A 223 -1.99 -1.64 -14.57
CA ILE A 223 -0.98 -1.65 -15.62
C ILE A 223 -0.53 -0.24 -15.99
N VAL A 224 0.78 -0.08 -16.04
CA VAL A 224 1.47 1.15 -16.38
C VAL A 224 2.10 0.99 -17.76
N ASP A 225 1.95 1.99 -18.62
CA ASP A 225 2.58 1.99 -19.94
C ASP A 225 4.10 2.23 -19.88
N ARG A 226 4.75 2.14 -21.05
CA ARG A 226 6.21 2.31 -21.18
C ARG A 226 6.68 3.72 -20.80
N GLN A 227 5.81 4.73 -20.87
CA GLN A 227 6.12 6.10 -20.47
C GLN A 227 6.08 6.28 -18.95
N GLY A 228 5.38 5.40 -18.23
CA GLY A 228 5.19 5.46 -16.79
C GLY A 228 3.82 5.97 -16.35
N ASN A 229 2.83 6.03 -17.24
CA ASN A 229 1.45 6.39 -16.90
C ASN A 229 0.64 5.15 -16.53
N LEU A 230 -0.13 5.23 -15.46
CA LEU A 230 -1.14 4.23 -15.13
C LEU A 230 -2.25 4.27 -16.19
N ARG A 231 -2.49 3.17 -16.88
CA ARG A 231 -3.46 3.10 -17.99
C ARG A 231 -4.71 2.33 -17.66
N TYR A 232 -4.60 1.32 -16.82
CA TYR A 232 -5.74 0.52 -16.39
C TYR A 232 -5.58 0.09 -14.93
N GLY A 233 -6.70 -0.12 -14.25
CA GLY A 233 -6.78 -0.76 -12.94
C GLY A 233 -8.05 -1.59 -12.85
N GLY A 234 -8.06 -2.62 -11.99
CA GLY A 234 -9.18 -3.55 -11.91
C GLY A 234 -9.31 -4.41 -13.16
N LEU A 235 -8.25 -5.11 -13.53
CA LEU A 235 -8.25 -6.03 -14.66
C LEU A 235 -8.45 -7.49 -14.23
N SER A 236 -9.14 -8.27 -15.07
CA SER A 236 -9.08 -9.74 -15.03
C SER A 236 -7.78 -10.26 -15.66
N GLU A 237 -7.53 -11.57 -15.59
CA GLU A 237 -6.37 -12.21 -16.23
C GLU A 237 -6.34 -11.93 -17.75
N GLU A 238 -7.47 -12.11 -18.43
CA GLU A 238 -7.62 -11.78 -19.85
C GLU A 238 -7.38 -10.28 -20.12
N GLY A 239 -7.86 -9.42 -19.20
CA GLY A 239 -7.67 -7.98 -19.26
C GLY A 239 -6.20 -7.58 -19.14
N ILE A 240 -5.44 -8.23 -18.23
CA ILE A 240 -3.99 -8.06 -18.09
C ILE A 240 -3.29 -8.45 -19.39
N THR A 241 -3.55 -9.67 -19.89
CA THR A 241 -2.90 -10.17 -21.11
C THR A 241 -3.14 -9.25 -22.30
N SER A 242 -4.39 -8.79 -22.49
CA SER A 242 -4.75 -7.90 -23.60
C SER A 242 -4.14 -6.50 -23.43
N ALA A 243 -4.28 -5.87 -22.26
CA ALA A 243 -3.74 -4.53 -22.02
C ALA A 243 -2.22 -4.51 -22.13
N ALA A 244 -1.54 -5.55 -21.64
CA ALA A 244 -0.09 -5.67 -21.75
C ALA A 244 0.39 -5.70 -23.20
N LYS A 245 -0.25 -6.50 -24.06
CA LYS A 245 0.09 -6.56 -25.49
C LYS A 245 -0.16 -5.22 -26.19
N GLU A 246 -1.28 -4.59 -25.88
CA GLU A 246 -1.66 -3.28 -26.40
C GLU A 246 -0.61 -2.22 -26.05
N LEU A 247 -0.26 -2.09 -24.76
CA LEU A 247 0.69 -1.08 -24.28
C LEU A 247 2.13 -1.38 -24.68
N ALA A 248 2.50 -2.65 -24.84
CA ALA A 248 3.84 -3.03 -25.30
C ALA A 248 4.08 -2.66 -26.77
N ALA A 249 3.00 -2.56 -27.57
CA ALA A 249 3.06 -2.12 -28.97
C ALA A 249 3.17 -0.59 -29.11
N GLU A 250 2.90 0.18 -28.07
CA GLU A 250 3.10 1.63 -28.06
C GLU A 250 4.60 1.96 -28.11
N LYS A 251 4.96 3.03 -28.85
CA LYS A 251 6.36 3.48 -28.92
C LYS A 251 6.75 4.11 -27.59
N TYR A 252 7.91 3.72 -27.07
CA TYR A 252 8.55 4.42 -25.95
C TYR A 252 9.42 5.58 -26.46
N ASP A 253 9.31 6.72 -25.79
CA ASP A 253 10.19 7.88 -26.00
C ASP A 253 10.66 8.36 -24.63
N ALA A 254 11.97 8.27 -24.40
CA ALA A 254 12.58 8.64 -23.13
C ALA A 254 12.45 10.15 -22.83
N SER A 255 12.26 11.00 -23.84
CA SER A 255 12.07 12.44 -23.68
C SER A 255 10.67 12.83 -23.19
N ILE A 256 9.69 11.93 -23.32
CA ILE A 256 8.32 12.17 -22.88
C ILE A 256 8.19 11.76 -21.42
N GLU A 257 8.14 12.74 -20.53
CA GLU A 257 7.83 12.52 -19.11
C GLU A 257 6.37 12.06 -18.92
N PRO A 258 6.10 11.14 -17.98
CA PRO A 258 4.75 10.72 -17.68
C PRO A 258 3.91 11.93 -17.24
N LYS A 259 2.62 11.90 -17.62
CA LYS A 259 1.67 12.96 -17.33
C LYS A 259 1.55 13.09 -15.83
N LYS A 260 2.21 14.09 -15.28
CA LYS A 260 2.06 14.43 -13.87
C LYS A 260 0.58 14.70 -13.64
N ARG A 261 0.08 14.17 -12.53
CA ARG A 261 -1.18 14.66 -11.99
C ARG A 261 -1.04 16.15 -11.83
N ASP A 262 -2.03 16.93 -12.25
CA ASP A 262 -2.01 18.35 -11.98
C ASP A 262 -1.85 18.52 -10.46
N GLU A 263 -0.65 18.91 -10.04
CA GLU A 263 -0.35 19.34 -8.67
C GLU A 263 -1.04 20.66 -8.35
N LYS A 264 -1.98 21.13 -9.20
CA LYS A 264 -3.18 21.74 -8.65
C LYS A 264 -3.81 20.69 -7.74
N VAL A 265 -3.27 20.65 -6.51
CA VAL A 265 -4.03 20.71 -5.28
C VAL A 265 -5.35 21.32 -5.72
N ILE A 266 -6.35 20.47 -5.91
CA ILE A 266 -7.70 20.96 -5.78
C ILE A 266 -7.66 21.38 -4.31
N GLU A 267 -7.28 22.63 -4.07
CA GLU A 267 -7.78 23.43 -2.98
C GLU A 267 -9.29 23.51 -3.19
N ALA A 268 -10.00 22.38 -3.20
CA ALA A 268 -11.12 22.25 -2.32
C ALA A 268 -10.50 22.34 -0.94
N THR A 269 -10.05 23.54 -0.52
CA THR A 269 -9.55 23.84 0.82
C THR A 269 -10.36 22.95 1.73
N VAL A 270 -9.72 21.97 2.38
CA VAL A 270 -10.49 21.12 3.25
C VAL A 270 -10.90 22.05 4.36
N VAL A 271 -12.11 22.60 4.20
CA VAL A 271 -12.63 23.60 5.12
C VAL A 271 -13.05 22.80 6.31
N PHE A 272 -12.18 22.78 7.31
CA PHE A 272 -12.60 22.39 8.62
C PHE A 272 -13.64 23.41 9.09
N PRO A 273 -14.72 22.96 9.75
CA PRO A 273 -15.70 23.87 10.33
C PRO A 273 -15.00 24.86 11.27
N GLU A 274 -15.39 26.13 11.18
CA GLU A 274 -14.95 27.14 12.13
C GLU A 274 -15.79 27.05 13.40
N PHE A 275 -15.13 27.07 14.55
CA PHE A 275 -15.77 27.12 15.85
C PHE A 275 -15.33 28.39 16.56
N THR A 276 -16.30 29.20 16.99
CA THR A 276 -16.05 30.50 17.63
C THR A 276 -16.45 30.53 19.09
N ALA A 277 -17.12 29.47 19.58
CA ALA A 277 -17.47 29.34 20.99
C ALA A 277 -16.23 29.47 21.89
N ALA A 278 -16.42 30.02 23.09
CA ALA A 278 -15.35 30.20 24.06
C ALA A 278 -14.72 28.85 24.41
N VAL A 279 -13.39 28.79 24.36
CA VAL A 279 -12.63 27.57 24.67
C VAL A 279 -12.54 27.27 26.17
N GLY A 280 -12.97 28.21 27.03
CA GLY A 280 -12.90 28.08 28.48
C GLY A 280 -11.53 28.45 29.04
N SER A 281 -11.10 27.77 30.11
CA SER A 281 -9.88 28.09 30.87
C SER A 281 -8.59 27.59 30.19
N ALA A 282 -8.39 27.92 28.92
CA ALA A 282 -7.23 27.52 28.12
C ALA A 282 -6.85 28.60 27.09
N ALA A 283 -5.66 28.51 26.50
CA ALA A 283 -5.32 29.30 25.31
C ALA A 283 -6.07 28.77 24.08
N ASP A 284 -6.56 29.67 23.23
CA ASP A 284 -7.16 29.29 21.95
C ASP A 284 -6.05 29.03 20.91
N LEU A 285 -5.86 27.76 20.61
CA LEU A 285 -4.93 27.25 19.61
C LEU A 285 -5.63 26.80 18.33
N ARG A 286 -6.95 26.95 18.21
CA ARG A 286 -7.66 26.59 16.97
C ARG A 286 -7.04 27.31 15.76
N GLY A 287 -6.83 26.55 14.68
CA GLY A 287 -6.15 27.02 13.47
C GLY A 287 -4.62 27.08 13.56
N LYS A 288 -4.02 26.81 14.73
CA LYS A 288 -2.56 26.80 14.92
C LYS A 288 -2.01 25.36 14.94
N PRO A 289 -0.72 25.18 14.64
CA PRO A 289 -0.04 23.90 14.88
C PRO A 289 -0.18 23.47 16.34
N GLY A 290 -0.59 22.23 16.57
CA GLY A 290 -0.65 21.61 17.88
C GLY A 290 0.66 20.92 18.26
N PRO A 291 0.84 20.57 19.55
CA PRO A 291 2.05 19.90 20.02
C PRO A 291 2.12 18.45 19.53
N GLU A 292 3.34 17.94 19.41
CA GLU A 292 3.53 16.49 19.41
C GLU A 292 3.13 15.92 20.78
N PRO A 293 2.40 14.80 20.85
CA PRO A 293 1.99 14.19 22.12
C PRO A 293 3.19 13.86 23.01
N ALA A 294 3.29 14.53 24.16
CA ALA A 294 4.34 14.32 25.14
C ALA A 294 3.80 13.57 26.37
N ILE A 295 3.71 12.24 26.27
CA ILE A 295 3.21 11.36 27.33
C ILE A 295 4.39 10.60 27.94
N GLU A 296 4.53 10.62 29.26
CA GLU A 296 5.61 9.87 29.94
C GLU A 296 5.27 8.39 30.00
N LYS A 297 4.02 8.07 30.33
CA LYS A 297 3.57 6.70 30.50
C LYS A 297 2.11 6.53 30.10
N TRP A 298 1.83 5.51 29.28
CA TRP A 298 0.47 5.03 29.06
C TRP A 298 0.04 4.11 30.20
N TRP A 299 -1.05 4.45 30.88
CA TRP A 299 -1.58 3.66 32.00
C TRP A 299 -2.26 2.38 31.54
N ASN A 300 -3.01 2.44 30.44
CA ASN A 300 -3.68 1.29 29.82
C ASN A 300 -2.94 0.81 28.55
N PHE A 301 -3.03 1.55 27.45
CA PHE A 301 -2.42 1.21 26.17
C PHE A 301 -2.01 2.48 25.41
N GLU A 302 -1.06 2.34 24.49
CA GLU A 302 -0.65 3.40 23.58
C GLU A 302 -1.56 3.45 22.34
N PRO A 303 -2.15 4.61 21.99
CA PRO A 303 -3.04 4.72 20.85
C PRO A 303 -2.27 4.86 19.53
N LYS A 304 -2.84 4.31 18.45
CA LYS A 304 -2.37 4.61 17.09
C LYS A 304 -2.94 5.95 16.67
N THR A 305 -2.10 6.92 16.35
CA THR A 305 -2.51 8.30 16.01
C THR A 305 -2.38 8.63 14.53
N GLN A 306 -1.64 7.84 13.75
CA GLN A 306 -1.36 8.12 12.34
C GLN A 306 -2.65 8.22 11.52
N GLY A 307 -2.82 9.35 10.84
CA GLY A 307 -3.97 9.65 9.98
C GLY A 307 -5.32 9.68 10.72
N LYS A 308 -5.33 9.95 12.03
CA LYS A 308 -6.56 10.12 12.82
C LYS A 308 -6.66 11.54 13.36
N LEU A 309 -7.89 11.94 13.70
CA LEU A 309 -8.09 13.04 14.63
C LEU A 309 -7.57 12.64 15.99
N MET A 310 -6.63 13.41 16.54
CA MET A 310 -6.17 13.24 17.90
C MET A 310 -7.07 14.05 18.83
N VAL A 311 -7.74 13.37 19.75
CA VAL A 311 -8.61 13.99 20.76
C VAL A 311 -7.90 13.90 22.10
N PHE A 312 -7.50 15.05 22.64
CA PHE A 312 -6.84 15.17 23.93
C PHE A 312 -7.87 15.59 24.98
N ASP A 313 -8.20 14.69 25.90
CA ASP A 313 -9.08 14.91 27.04
C ASP A 313 -8.26 15.16 28.31
N PHE A 314 -8.15 16.42 28.71
CA PHE A 314 -7.40 16.84 29.89
C PHE A 314 -8.25 16.65 31.14
N TRP A 315 -7.81 15.73 31.99
CA TRP A 315 -8.58 15.28 33.15
C TRP A 315 -7.66 14.95 34.34
N ALA A 316 -8.27 14.66 35.49
CA ALA A 316 -7.55 14.17 36.66
C ALA A 316 -8.41 13.23 37.48
N THR A 317 -7.79 12.30 38.20
CA THR A 317 -8.48 11.30 39.01
C THR A 317 -9.34 11.92 40.11
N TRP A 318 -8.93 13.07 40.66
CA TRP A 318 -9.66 13.83 41.68
C TRP A 318 -10.81 14.68 41.11
N CYS A 319 -10.81 14.96 39.79
CA CYS A 319 -11.77 15.85 39.14
C CYS A 319 -13.14 15.18 38.94
N GLY A 320 -14.12 15.54 39.77
CA GLY A 320 -15.50 15.03 39.69
C GLY A 320 -16.16 15.24 38.32
N PRO A 321 -16.22 16.48 37.79
CA PRO A 321 -16.80 16.75 36.48
C PRO A 321 -16.12 16.00 35.33
N CYS A 322 -14.80 15.81 35.39
CA CYS A 322 -14.06 15.05 34.40
C CYS A 322 -14.50 13.58 34.38
N ARG A 323 -14.62 12.96 35.57
CA ARG A 323 -15.11 11.57 35.68
C ARG A 323 -16.53 11.41 35.14
N ALA A 324 -17.39 12.41 35.36
CA ALA A 324 -18.75 12.41 34.83
C ALA A 324 -18.80 12.51 33.28
N ALA A 325 -17.76 13.04 32.63
CA ALA A 325 -17.65 13.13 31.18
C ALA A 325 -17.08 11.87 30.49
N ILE A 326 -16.48 10.93 31.25
CA ILE A 326 -15.89 9.71 30.70
C ILE A 326 -16.87 8.90 29.82
N PRO A 327 -18.15 8.69 30.21
CA PRO A 327 -19.10 7.96 29.36
C PRO A 327 -19.30 8.62 27.99
N HIS A 328 -19.41 9.95 27.93
CA HIS A 328 -19.52 10.69 26.67
C HIS A 328 -18.27 10.53 25.80
N MET A 329 -17.08 10.63 26.39
CA MET A 329 -15.84 10.42 25.66
C MET A 329 -15.68 8.96 25.18
N ASN A 330 -16.20 7.98 25.94
CA ASN A 330 -16.26 6.60 25.50
C ASN A 330 -17.18 6.40 24.30
N GLU A 331 -18.33 7.09 24.24
CA GLU A 331 -19.22 7.04 23.08
C GLU A 331 -18.52 7.55 21.82
N ILE A 332 -17.80 8.69 21.93
CA ILE A 332 -17.02 9.23 20.82
C ILE A 332 -15.93 8.25 20.36
N ALA A 333 -15.15 7.70 21.30
CA ALA A 333 -14.08 6.75 20.98
C ALA A 333 -14.62 5.47 20.30
N LYS A 334 -15.79 4.98 20.74
CA LYS A 334 -16.45 3.79 20.17
C LYS A 334 -17.14 4.07 18.83
N ALA A 335 -17.63 5.28 18.60
CA ALA A 335 -18.30 5.66 17.35
C ALA A 335 -17.30 5.81 16.19
N TYR A 336 -16.07 6.26 16.48
CA TYR A 336 -15.06 6.57 15.46
C TYR A 336 -13.71 5.87 15.69
N PRO A 337 -13.66 4.55 15.93
CA PRO A 337 -12.41 3.86 16.31
C PRO A 337 -11.32 3.94 15.23
N ASP A 338 -11.74 4.11 13.98
CA ASP A 338 -10.86 4.17 12.82
C ASP A 338 -10.39 5.59 12.49
N ASP A 339 -11.14 6.62 12.88
CA ASP A 339 -10.89 8.01 12.50
C ASP A 339 -10.39 8.86 13.67
N VAL A 340 -10.57 8.41 14.90
CA VAL A 340 -10.28 9.16 16.13
C VAL A 340 -9.35 8.37 17.03
N ALA A 341 -8.30 9.02 17.50
CA ALA A 341 -7.45 8.57 18.58
C ALA A 341 -7.74 9.42 19.82
N CYS A 342 -8.59 8.90 20.71
CA CYS A 342 -8.93 9.58 21.96
C CYS A 342 -7.90 9.25 23.05
N MET A 343 -7.47 10.27 23.78
CA MET A 343 -6.37 10.24 24.75
C MET A 343 -6.73 11.06 25.98
N GLY A 344 -6.99 10.40 27.09
CA GLY A 344 -7.07 11.05 28.39
C GLY A 344 -5.67 11.40 28.88
N ILE A 345 -5.41 12.66 29.20
CA ILE A 345 -4.12 13.15 29.68
C ILE A 345 -4.30 13.66 31.11
N SER A 346 -3.61 13.04 32.06
CA SER A 346 -3.50 13.53 33.44
C SER A 346 -2.09 14.05 33.70
N ASP A 347 -1.99 15.21 34.35
CA ASP A 347 -0.73 15.82 34.80
C ASP A 347 -0.35 15.40 36.23
N GLU A 348 -1.06 14.44 36.82
CA GLU A 348 -0.77 13.93 38.15
C GLU A 348 0.55 13.16 38.18
N THR A 349 1.25 13.23 39.32
CA THR A 349 2.36 12.31 39.57
C THR A 349 1.87 10.87 39.58
N ASN A 350 2.74 9.91 39.26
CA ASN A 350 2.39 8.49 39.28
C ASN A 350 1.78 8.06 40.64
N SER A 351 2.26 8.60 41.77
CA SER A 351 1.70 8.31 43.10
C SER A 351 0.28 8.84 43.24
N ASN A 352 0.08 10.14 42.97
CA ASN A 352 -1.24 10.76 43.11
C ASN A 352 -2.27 10.13 42.17
N PHE A 353 -1.86 9.81 40.95
CA PHE A 353 -2.71 9.11 39.99
C PHE A 353 -3.13 7.73 40.52
N ASN A 354 -2.18 6.92 41.01
CA ASN A 354 -2.47 5.60 41.57
C ASN A 354 -3.39 5.67 42.80
N ASP A 355 -3.14 6.60 43.72
CA ASP A 355 -3.98 6.80 44.90
C ASP A 355 -5.38 7.26 44.52
N GLY A 356 -5.48 8.14 43.52
CA GLY A 356 -6.74 8.67 43.03
C GLY A 356 -7.60 7.64 42.31
N VAL A 357 -7.01 6.80 41.44
CA VAL A 357 -7.77 5.71 40.80
C VAL A 357 -8.27 4.70 41.84
N LEU A 358 -7.49 4.39 42.88
CA LEU A 358 -7.94 3.52 43.98
C LEU A 358 -9.07 4.17 44.79
N LYS A 359 -8.88 5.41 45.23
CA LYS A 359 -9.83 6.17 46.05
C LYS A 359 -11.19 6.34 45.36
N HIS A 360 -11.17 6.58 44.05
CA HIS A 360 -12.37 6.82 43.26
C HIS A 360 -12.86 5.58 42.50
N ARG A 361 -12.27 4.41 42.75
CA ARG A 361 -12.64 3.12 42.13
C ARG A 361 -12.63 3.17 40.60
N ILE A 362 -11.65 3.86 40.04
CA ILE A 362 -11.46 4.01 38.59
C ILE A 362 -10.60 2.83 38.09
N SER A 363 -11.11 2.14 37.08
CA SER A 363 -10.48 0.98 36.45
C SER A 363 -10.12 1.28 35.00
N LYS A 364 -9.18 0.50 34.44
CA LYS A 364 -8.81 0.63 33.02
C LYS A 364 -10.00 0.36 32.08
N SER A 365 -10.93 -0.50 32.50
CA SER A 365 -12.14 -0.84 31.73
C SER A 365 -13.17 0.27 31.66
N ASP A 366 -13.07 1.29 32.52
CA ASP A 366 -13.94 2.47 32.45
C ASP A 366 -13.62 3.35 31.24
N PHE A 367 -12.48 3.13 30.59
CA PHE A 367 -12.02 3.87 29.42
C PHE A 367 -12.02 3.00 28.18
N ALA A 368 -12.77 3.42 27.17
CA ALA A 368 -12.70 2.86 25.81
C ALA A 368 -11.54 3.45 24.99
N TYR A 369 -10.76 4.35 25.58
CA TYR A 369 -9.70 5.11 24.95
C TYR A 369 -8.41 5.12 25.79
N ALA A 370 -7.31 5.59 25.21
CA ALA A 370 -6.00 5.55 25.87
C ALA A 370 -5.92 6.57 27.01
N VAL A 371 -5.24 6.24 28.09
CA VAL A 371 -4.99 7.13 29.23
C VAL A 371 -3.49 7.25 29.43
N GLY A 372 -2.98 8.46 29.27
CA GLY A 372 -1.58 8.85 29.46
C GLY A 372 -1.40 9.69 30.72
N ILE A 373 -0.24 9.49 31.36
CA ILE A 373 0.23 10.26 32.51
C ILE A 373 1.40 11.13 32.03
N ASP A 374 1.30 12.43 32.27
CA ASP A 374 2.30 13.46 31.92
C ASP A 374 2.60 14.34 33.16
N PRO A 375 3.35 13.83 34.15
CA PRO A 375 3.60 14.53 35.42
C PRO A 375 4.31 15.89 35.26
N GLN A 376 5.00 16.07 34.12
CA GLN A 376 5.71 17.31 33.79
C GLN A 376 4.78 18.38 33.21
N SER A 377 3.48 18.09 33.08
CA SER A 377 2.46 19.00 32.53
C SER A 377 2.80 19.53 31.14
N ARG A 378 3.61 18.82 30.35
CA ARG A 378 4.10 19.28 29.03
C ARG A 378 2.93 19.59 28.11
N MET A 379 1.96 18.69 28.00
CA MET A 379 0.78 18.89 27.16
C MET A 379 -0.12 19.99 27.71
N LYS A 380 -0.40 19.97 29.02
CA LYS A 380 -1.26 20.97 29.69
C LYS A 380 -0.71 22.39 29.55
N ASN A 381 0.61 22.55 29.62
CA ASN A 381 1.30 23.83 29.51
C ASN A 381 1.22 24.42 28.10
N VAL A 382 1.32 23.59 27.05
CA VAL A 382 1.19 24.08 25.65
C VAL A 382 -0.18 24.69 25.42
N PHE A 383 -1.25 24.02 25.86
CA PHE A 383 -2.61 24.54 25.76
C PHE A 383 -2.95 25.59 26.83
N GLN A 384 -2.01 25.92 27.72
CA GLN A 384 -2.19 26.83 28.86
C GLN A 384 -3.47 26.54 29.66
N ILE A 385 -3.75 25.25 29.92
CA ILE A 385 -4.99 24.83 30.58
C ILE A 385 -4.91 25.15 32.07
N ARG A 386 -5.79 26.04 32.51
CA ARG A 386 -5.94 26.51 33.90
C ARG A 386 -7.13 25.85 34.62
N GLY A 387 -8.00 25.14 33.89
CA GLY A 387 -9.14 24.43 34.45
C GLY A 387 -9.50 23.20 33.63
N ILE A 388 -9.91 22.13 34.30
CA ILE A 388 -10.36 20.86 33.71
C ILE A 388 -11.82 20.60 34.12
N PRO A 389 -12.61 19.87 33.29
CA PRO A 389 -12.20 19.17 32.08
C PRO A 389 -12.04 20.11 30.88
N HIS A 390 -11.12 19.76 29.99
CA HIS A 390 -10.89 20.48 28.74
C HIS A 390 -10.54 19.47 27.65
N VAL A 391 -11.10 19.64 26.45
CA VAL A 391 -10.78 18.80 25.29
C VAL A 391 -10.18 19.67 24.18
N ALA A 392 -9.15 19.15 23.52
CA ALA A 392 -8.61 19.70 22.28
C ALA A 392 -8.57 18.62 21.19
N ILE A 393 -8.95 18.98 19.96
CA ILE A 393 -8.94 18.07 18.81
C ILE A 393 -7.98 18.61 17.77
N MET A 394 -7.06 17.76 17.33
CA MET A 394 -6.05 18.05 16.32
C MET A 394 -6.21 17.12 15.12
N SER A 395 -6.12 17.67 13.91
CA SER A 395 -6.19 16.91 12.66
C SER A 395 -4.86 16.27 12.29
N ALA A 396 -4.90 15.40 11.27
CA ALA A 396 -3.74 14.63 10.82
C ALA A 396 -2.59 15.51 10.27
N ASP A 397 -2.90 16.73 9.81
CA ASP A 397 -1.91 17.76 9.44
C ASP A 397 -1.38 18.57 10.63
N LYS A 398 -1.62 18.10 11.87
CA LYS A 398 -1.12 18.67 13.12
C LYS A 398 -1.68 20.06 13.45
N ILE A 399 -2.82 20.44 12.88
CA ILE A 399 -3.52 21.69 13.25
C ILE A 399 -4.61 21.42 14.29
N VAL A 400 -4.70 22.25 15.32
CA VAL A 400 -5.82 22.19 16.29
C VAL A 400 -7.09 22.69 15.62
N ARG A 401 -8.13 21.86 15.59
CA ARG A 401 -9.40 22.14 14.89
C ARG A 401 -10.53 22.50 15.84
N TRP A 402 -10.51 22.02 17.07
CA TRP A 402 -11.55 22.29 18.05
C TRP A 402 -11.01 22.29 19.48
N GLN A 403 -11.60 23.12 20.35
CA GLN A 403 -11.32 23.16 21.78
C GLN A 403 -12.59 23.50 22.56
N GLY A 404 -12.75 22.93 23.75
CA GLY A 404 -13.84 23.27 24.65
C GLY A 404 -14.09 22.23 25.74
N HIS A 405 -15.23 22.35 26.40
CA HIS A 405 -15.67 21.39 27.41
C HIS A 405 -16.12 20.07 26.76
N PRO A 406 -15.81 18.87 27.30
CA PRO A 406 -16.15 17.59 26.68
C PRO A 406 -17.65 17.45 26.38
N MET A 407 -18.52 17.91 27.27
CA MET A 407 -19.99 17.86 27.06
C MET A 407 -20.50 18.76 25.93
N SER A 408 -19.68 19.70 25.44
CA SER A 408 -20.01 20.54 24.27
C SER A 408 -19.54 19.90 22.96
N LEU A 409 -18.81 18.78 23.01
CA LEU A 409 -18.36 18.04 21.84
C LEU A 409 -19.49 17.11 21.35
N THR A 410 -20.37 17.64 20.51
CA THR A 410 -21.55 16.90 20.02
C THR A 410 -21.21 15.89 18.92
N PRO A 411 -22.07 14.90 18.66
CA PRO A 411 -21.93 13.99 17.51
C PRO A 411 -21.81 14.71 16.17
N ASP A 412 -22.52 15.84 15.99
CA ASP A 412 -22.46 16.64 14.76
C ASP A 412 -21.08 17.28 14.57
N ILE A 413 -20.50 17.86 15.64
CA ILE A 413 -19.14 18.42 15.61
C ILE A 413 -18.14 17.32 15.24
N MET A 414 -18.25 16.15 15.88
CA MET A 414 -17.40 15.01 15.56
C MET A 414 -17.55 14.56 14.11
N THR A 415 -18.78 14.49 13.60
CA THR A 415 -19.06 14.11 12.20
C THR A 415 -18.42 15.09 11.22
N GLN A 416 -18.54 16.39 11.46
CA GLN A 416 -17.94 17.43 10.61
C GLN A 416 -16.41 17.34 10.63
N LEU A 417 -15.81 17.22 11.82
CA LEU A 417 -14.36 17.10 11.97
C LEU A 417 -13.81 15.82 11.33
N VAL A 418 -14.48 14.67 11.52
CA VAL A 418 -14.07 13.39 10.92
C VAL A 418 -14.17 13.46 9.40
N THR A 419 -15.26 14.04 8.87
CA THR A 419 -15.45 14.19 7.43
C THR A 419 -14.36 15.08 6.82
N ALA A 420 -14.06 16.22 7.45
CA ALA A 420 -12.97 17.09 7.01
C ALA A 420 -11.62 16.37 7.10
N ASN A 421 -11.32 15.67 8.19
CA ASN A 421 -10.04 14.96 8.33
C ASN A 421 -9.88 13.82 7.30
N ARG A 422 -10.95 13.10 6.97
CA ARG A 422 -10.94 12.12 5.87
C ARG A 422 -10.66 12.79 4.53
N ALA A 423 -11.27 13.95 4.26
CA ALA A 423 -11.01 14.70 3.04
C ALA A 423 -9.56 15.24 2.98
N LEU A 424 -9.01 15.69 4.11
CA LEU A 424 -7.60 16.10 4.24
C LEU A 424 -6.65 14.95 3.87
N LEU A 425 -6.94 13.77 4.40
CA LEU A 425 -6.16 12.56 4.14
C LEU A 425 -6.27 12.12 2.67
N ALA A 426 -7.48 12.18 2.08
CA ALA A 426 -7.72 11.89 0.66
C ALA A 426 -6.95 12.81 -0.31
N LYS A 427 -6.54 14.02 0.11
CA LYS A 427 -5.72 14.91 -0.72
C LYS A 427 -4.24 14.51 -0.80
N ASN A 428 -3.75 13.80 0.21
CA ASN A 428 -2.33 13.46 0.34
C ASN A 428 -2.01 12.04 -0.18
N GLY A 429 -3.02 11.26 -0.56
CA GLY A 429 -2.90 9.94 -1.17
C GLY A 429 -3.64 9.88 -2.51
N GLY A 430 -3.11 9.12 -3.47
CA GLY A 430 -3.71 8.99 -4.79
C GLY A 430 -5.17 8.52 -4.74
N GLY A 431 -6.11 9.40 -5.12
CA GLY A 431 -7.42 9.04 -5.69
C GLY A 431 -8.47 8.41 -4.76
N GLY A 432 -8.07 7.80 -3.64
CA GLY A 432 -8.96 7.24 -2.64
C GLY A 432 -8.84 7.95 -1.28
N PRO A 433 -9.81 7.76 -0.36
CA PRO A 433 -9.70 8.26 1.00
C PRO A 433 -8.48 7.62 1.67
N ALA A 434 -7.50 8.44 2.11
CA ALA A 434 -6.31 7.88 2.72
C ALA A 434 -6.61 7.27 4.10
N ASN A 435 -5.76 6.32 4.51
CA ASN A 435 -5.82 5.61 5.78
C ASN A 435 -6.89 4.50 5.89
N ARG A 436 -7.42 3.95 4.77
CA ARG A 436 -8.30 2.75 4.84
C ARG A 436 -7.58 1.54 5.46
N TRP A 437 -6.24 1.50 5.39
CA TRP A 437 -5.42 0.43 5.98
C TRP A 437 -5.17 0.54 7.49
N ALA A 438 -5.45 1.67 8.15
CA ALA A 438 -5.37 1.77 9.62
C ALA A 438 -6.23 0.73 10.35
N LYS A 439 -7.19 0.10 9.64
CA LYS A 439 -8.08 -0.95 10.15
C LYS A 439 -7.45 -2.36 10.22
N SER A 440 -6.26 -2.62 9.68
CA SER A 440 -5.78 -4.01 9.46
C SER A 440 -4.92 -4.63 10.58
N LYS A 441 -4.50 -3.85 11.59
CA LYS A 441 -3.74 -4.37 12.74
C LYS A 441 -4.65 -4.86 13.88
N ARG A 442 -5.52 -5.83 13.61
CA ARG A 442 -6.20 -6.64 14.64
C ARG A 442 -5.89 -8.11 14.45
#